data_AF-A0A2G6HJ97-F1
#
_entry.id   AF-A0A2G6HJ97-F1
#
_cell.length_a   1.000
_cell.length_b   1.000
_cell.length_c   1.000
_cell.angle_alpha   90.00
_cell.angle_beta   90.00
_cell.angle_gamma   90.00
#
_symmetry.space_group_name_H-M   'P 1'
#
loop_
_entity.id
_entity.type
_entity.pdbx_description
1 polymer ?
#
loop_
_entity_poly.entity_id
_entity_poly.type
_entity_poly.pdbx_seq_one_letter_code
_entity_poly.pdbx_strand_id
1 'polypeptide(L)'
;MKSLSAQAKDIERQIKRIVRDADIEKLSLQERKLVEKLKMACNEVWLDVRDYEYAETREEQIKWRKLGRHNIAAAEQYLLELGTIFGPVDSAELSANLSAISEQLN
;
A
#
# COMPACT_ATOMS: atom_id res chain seq x y z
N MET A 1 16.94 1.39 12.56
CA MET A 1 16.25 1.05 11.30
C MET A 1 14.79 0.76 11.65
N LYS A 2 13.82 1.32 10.93
CA LYS A 2 12.39 1.10 11.19
C LYS A 2 11.97 -0.25 10.62
N SER A 3 11.15 -1.04 11.32
CA SER A 3 10.65 -2.33 10.80
C SER A 3 9.85 -2.13 9.51
N LEU A 4 9.80 -3.13 8.63
CA LEU A 4 9.05 -3.08 7.38
C LEU A 4 7.56 -2.88 7.65
N SER A 5 7.01 -3.56 8.67
CA SER A 5 5.61 -3.39 9.06
C SER A 5 5.32 -1.96 9.53
N ALA A 6 6.26 -1.31 10.23
CA ALA A 6 6.09 0.08 10.64
C ALA A 6 6.20 1.06 9.46
N GLN A 7 7.03 0.77 8.46
CA GLN A 7 7.09 1.54 7.20
C GLN A 7 5.78 1.39 6.41
N ALA A 8 5.29 0.15 6.23
CA ALA A 8 4.01 -0.12 5.57
C ALA A 8 2.85 0.60 6.27
N LYS A 9 2.87 0.63 7.61
CA LYS A 9 1.85 1.33 8.39
C LYS A 9 1.86 2.84 8.22
N ASP A 10 3.02 3.45 8.05
CA ASP A 10 3.11 4.89 7.79
C ASP A 10 2.55 5.24 6.41
N ILE A 11 2.88 4.45 5.38
CA ILE A 11 2.35 4.61 4.02
C ILE A 11 0.82 4.51 4.04
N GLU A 12 0.27 3.50 4.73
CA GLU A 12 -1.18 3.35 4.90
C GLU A 12 -1.83 4.57 5.56
N ARG A 13 -1.18 5.14 6.59
CA ARG A 13 -1.65 6.36 7.26
C ARG A 13 -1.57 7.58 6.35
N GLN A 14 -0.50 7.73 5.57
CA GLN A 14 -0.31 8.83 4.63
C GLN A 14 -1.38 8.79 3.54
N ILE A 15 -1.62 7.63 2.94
CA ILE A 15 -2.67 7.41 1.93
C ILE A 15 -4.05 7.74 2.52
N LYS A 16 -4.36 7.23 3.72
CA LYS A 16 -5.64 7.52 4.38
C LYS A 16 -5.83 9.01 4.67
N ARG A 17 -4.75 9.73 5.01
CA ARG A 17 -4.78 11.18 5.22
C ARG A 17 -5.10 11.91 3.91
N ILE A 18 -4.35 11.63 2.84
CA ILE A 18 -4.57 12.26 1.51
C ILE A 18 -6.01 12.03 1.05
N VAL A 19 -6.50 10.79 1.13
CA VAL A 19 -7.86 10.45 0.73
C VAL A 19 -8.93 11.15 1.59
N ARG A 20 -8.69 11.33 2.89
CA ARG A 20 -9.64 12.04 3.77
C ARG A 20 -9.68 13.53 3.45
N ASP A 21 -8.54 14.09 3.08
CA ASP A 21 -8.41 15.50 2.74
C ASP A 21 -8.93 15.79 1.31
N ALA A 22 -9.07 14.74 0.48
CA ALA A 22 -9.78 14.81 -0.79
C ALA A 22 -11.30 14.96 -0.60
N ASP A 23 -11.92 15.77 -1.45
CA ASP A 23 -13.37 16.02 -1.41
C ASP A 23 -14.14 14.79 -1.93
N ILE A 24 -14.42 13.83 -1.03
CA ILE A 24 -15.06 12.55 -1.33
C ILE A 24 -16.41 12.74 -2.06
N GLU A 25 -17.11 13.84 -1.81
CA GLU A 25 -18.41 14.12 -2.44
C GLU A 25 -18.27 14.37 -3.94
N LYS A 26 -17.13 14.91 -4.37
CA LYS A 26 -16.82 15.15 -5.79
C LYS A 26 -16.31 13.93 -6.54
N LEU A 27 -15.95 12.85 -5.83
CA LEU A 27 -15.50 11.62 -6.46
C LEU A 27 -16.65 10.89 -7.14
N SER A 28 -16.41 10.44 -8.36
CA SER A 28 -17.27 9.50 -9.08
C SER A 28 -17.42 8.18 -8.33
N LEU A 29 -18.47 7.42 -8.66
CA LEU A 29 -18.66 6.08 -8.07
C LEU A 29 -17.47 5.15 -8.31
N GLN A 30 -16.81 5.27 -9.47
CA GLN A 30 -15.63 4.46 -9.79
C GLN A 30 -14.43 4.84 -8.92
N GLU A 31 -14.16 6.13 -8.75
CA GLU A 31 -13.06 6.61 -7.89
C GLU A 31 -13.28 6.22 -6.43
N ARG A 32 -14.51 6.28 -5.92
CA ARG A 32 -14.84 5.83 -4.56
C ARG A 32 -14.51 4.34 -4.37
N LYS A 33 -14.88 3.49 -5.34
CA LYS A 33 -14.53 2.07 -5.33
C LYS A 33 -13.02 1.84 -5.39
N LEU A 34 -12.30 2.62 -6.20
CA LEU A 34 -10.84 2.54 -6.27
C LEU A 34 -10.18 2.97 -4.96
N VAL A 35 -10.69 4.01 -4.30
CA VAL A 35 -10.25 4.44 -2.98
C VAL A 35 -10.43 3.33 -1.94
N GLU A 36 -11.58 2.65 -1.94
CA GLU A 36 -11.82 1.51 -1.04
C GLU A 36 -10.82 0.37 -1.31
N LYS A 37 -10.63 0.01 -2.59
CA LYS A 37 -9.65 -1.00 -2.99
C LYS A 37 -8.22 -0.63 -2.59
N LEU A 38 -7.82 0.63 -2.77
CA LEU A 38 -6.52 1.13 -2.36
C LEU A 38 -6.33 1.01 -0.84
N LYS A 39 -7.33 1.43 -0.05
CA LYS A 39 -7.29 1.31 1.41
C LYS A 39 -7.17 -0.14 1.87
N MET A 40 -7.92 -1.04 1.25
CA MET A 40 -7.83 -2.47 1.51
C MET A 40 -6.45 -3.00 1.15
N ALA A 41 -5.95 -2.74 -0.06
CA ALA A 41 -4.63 -3.17 -0.51
C ALA A 41 -3.52 -2.69 0.45
N CYS A 42 -3.55 -1.42 0.87
CA CYS A 42 -2.55 -0.91 1.83
C CYS A 42 -2.63 -1.59 3.21
N ASN A 43 -3.84 -1.93 3.65
CA ASN A 43 -4.02 -2.68 4.90
C ASN A 43 -3.47 -4.11 4.77
N GLU A 44 -3.77 -4.79 3.66
CA GLU A 44 -3.23 -6.13 3.38
C GLU A 44 -1.70 -6.11 3.27
N VAL A 45 -1.11 -5.12 2.58
CA VAL A 45 0.36 -4.95 2.54
C VAL A 45 0.94 -4.85 3.95
N TRP A 46 0.33 -4.04 4.82
CA TRP A 46 0.79 -3.94 6.21
C TRP A 46 0.72 -5.28 6.95
N LEU A 47 -0.38 -6.02 6.81
CA LEU A 47 -0.55 -7.32 7.45
C LEU A 47 0.41 -8.36 6.89
N ASP A 48 0.53 -8.49 5.58
CA ASP A 48 1.43 -9.43 4.91
C ASP A 48 2.90 -9.17 5.26
N VAL A 49 3.31 -7.90 5.29
CA VAL A 49 4.67 -7.52 5.67
C VAL A 49 4.93 -7.84 7.14
N ARG A 50 3.96 -7.57 8.02
CA ARG A 50 4.05 -7.92 9.44
C ARG A 50 4.18 -9.44 9.61
N ASP A 51 3.34 -10.21 8.93
CA ASP A 51 3.32 -11.66 9.03
C ASP A 51 4.56 -12.29 8.36
N TYR A 52 5.17 -11.62 7.37
CA TYR A 52 6.51 -11.94 6.86
C TYR A 52 7.60 -11.73 7.92
N GLU A 53 7.57 -10.62 8.66
CA GLU A 53 8.57 -10.32 9.71
C GLU A 53 8.49 -11.27 10.91
N TYR A 54 7.29 -11.75 11.24
CA TYR A 54 7.06 -12.69 12.35
C TYR A 54 6.96 -14.15 11.91
N ALA A 55 7.19 -14.48 10.64
CA ALA A 55 7.16 -15.85 10.16
C ALA A 55 8.21 -16.70 10.92
N GLU A 56 7.78 -17.85 11.44
CA GLU A 56 8.65 -18.76 12.19
C GLU A 56 9.37 -19.73 11.24
N THR A 57 8.83 -19.92 10.04
CA THR A 57 9.37 -20.83 9.03
C THR A 57 9.69 -20.11 7.71
N ARG A 58 10.65 -20.67 6.96
CA ARG A 58 10.98 -20.16 5.62
C ARG A 58 9.81 -20.30 4.65
N GLU A 59 8.98 -21.32 4.80
CA GLU A 59 7.79 -21.53 3.95
C GLU A 59 6.75 -20.44 4.16
N GLU A 60 6.45 -20.08 5.42
CA GLU A 60 5.58 -18.95 5.75
C GLU A 60 6.16 -17.64 5.23
N GLN A 61 7.46 -17.43 5.43
CA GLN A 61 8.13 -16.23 4.93
C GLN A 61 8.01 -16.11 3.39
N ILE A 62 8.16 -17.21 2.65
CA ILE A 62 7.98 -17.23 1.19
C ILE A 62 6.53 -16.93 0.80
N LYS A 63 5.55 -17.48 1.54
CA LYS A 63 4.12 -17.25 1.32
C LYS A 63 3.79 -15.76 1.50
N TRP A 64 4.14 -15.19 2.65
CA TRP A 64 3.84 -13.79 2.97
C TRP A 64 4.58 -12.82 2.07
N ARG A 65 5.82 -13.13 1.67
CA ARG A 65 6.55 -12.37 0.63
C ARG A 65 5.77 -12.29 -0.68
N LYS A 66 5.21 -13.40 -1.16
CA LYS A 66 4.44 -13.43 -2.41
C LYS A 66 3.16 -12.60 -2.31
N LEU A 67 2.43 -12.74 -1.21
CA LEU A 67 1.20 -11.98 -0.96
C LEU A 67 1.47 -10.48 -0.82
N GLY A 68 2.47 -10.11 0.00
CA GLY A 68 2.87 -8.73 0.19
C GLY A 68 3.28 -8.05 -1.12
N ARG A 69 4.09 -8.72 -1.96
CA ARG A 69 4.46 -8.18 -3.29
C ARG A 69 3.26 -8.03 -4.23
N HIS A 70 2.32 -8.97 -4.20
CA HIS A 70 1.09 -8.89 -5.00
C HIS A 70 0.23 -7.70 -4.58
N ASN A 71 0.01 -7.52 -3.27
CA ASN A 71 -0.79 -6.42 -2.75
C ASN A 71 -0.09 -5.06 -2.91
N ILE A 72 1.25 -5.01 -2.87
CA ILE A 72 2.03 -3.81 -3.23
C ILE A 72 1.76 -3.40 -4.68
N ALA A 73 1.87 -4.34 -5.63
CA ALA A 73 1.61 -4.04 -7.03
C ALA A 73 0.17 -3.57 -7.28
N ALA A 74 -0.80 -4.16 -6.56
CA ALA A 74 -2.19 -3.71 -6.61
C ALA A 74 -2.34 -2.27 -6.06
N ALA A 75 -1.70 -1.94 -4.94
CA ALA A 75 -1.73 -0.60 -4.37
C ALA A 75 -1.10 0.44 -5.31
N GLU A 76 0.04 0.14 -5.93
CA GLU A 76 0.70 0.99 -6.93
C GLU A 76 -0.22 1.25 -8.13
N GLN A 77 -0.88 0.21 -8.64
CA GLN A 77 -1.83 0.36 -9.74
C GLN A 77 -3.01 1.28 -9.36
N TYR A 78 -3.59 1.12 -8.16
CA TYR A 78 -4.68 1.99 -7.72
C TYR A 78 -4.24 3.43 -7.47
N LEU A 79 -3.00 3.66 -7.01
CA LEU A 79 -2.44 5.01 -6.88
C LEU A 79 -2.34 5.73 -8.23
N LEU A 80 -1.97 5.00 -9.29
CA LEU A 80 -1.90 5.55 -10.65
C LEU A 80 -3.29 5.86 -11.22
N GLU A 81 -4.27 4.98 -10.98
CA GLU A 81 -5.65 5.18 -11.43
C GLU A 81 -6.37 6.33 -10.71
N LEU A 82 -5.93 6.67 -9.50
CA LEU A 82 -6.48 7.75 -8.67
C LEU A 82 -5.75 9.09 -8.86
N GLY A 83 -5.27 9.39 -10.06
CA GLY A 83 -4.54 10.64 -10.37
C GLY A 83 -5.33 11.95 -10.15
N THR A 84 -6.64 11.88 -9.91
CA THR A 84 -7.48 13.01 -9.48
C THR A 84 -7.32 13.34 -8.00
N ILE A 85 -6.89 12.36 -7.20
CA ILE A 85 -6.66 12.47 -5.75
C ILE A 85 -5.17 12.60 -5.44
N PHE A 86 -4.35 11.79 -6.11
CA PHE A 86 -2.90 11.77 -5.93
C PHE A 86 -2.24 12.55 -7.06
N GLY A 87 -1.55 13.64 -6.72
CA GLY A 87 -0.77 14.36 -7.71
C GLY A 87 0.43 13.52 -8.18
N PRO A 88 1.09 13.89 -9.29
CA PRO A 88 2.25 13.16 -9.81
C PRO A 88 3.37 12.98 -8.78
N VAL A 89 3.54 13.96 -7.88
CA VAL A 89 4.52 13.91 -6.78
C VAL A 89 4.12 12.88 -5.73
N ASP A 90 2.86 12.90 -5.28
CA ASP A 90 2.35 11.96 -4.27
C ASP A 90 2.43 10.52 -4.80
N SER A 91 1.98 10.29 -6.04
CA SER A 91 2.02 8.97 -6.67
C SER A 91 3.45 8.46 -6.78
N ALA A 92 4.40 9.29 -7.23
CA ALA A 92 5.79 8.88 -7.36
C ALA A 92 6.44 8.55 -6.01
N GLU A 93 6.21 9.39 -4.98
CA GLU A 93 6.76 9.17 -3.64
C GLU A 93 6.20 7.91 -2.99
N LEU A 94 4.86 7.74 -3.02
CA LEU A 94 4.20 6.59 -2.43
C LEU A 94 4.56 5.28 -3.13
N SER A 95 4.63 5.28 -4.47
CA SER A 95 5.08 4.12 -5.24
C SER A 95 6.55 3.79 -4.95
N ALA A 96 7.44 4.78 -4.85
CA ALA A 96 8.84 4.53 -4.48
C ALA A 96 8.95 3.90 -3.08
N ASN A 97 8.16 4.38 -2.11
CA ASN A 97 8.13 3.82 -0.77
C ASN A 97 7.59 2.38 -0.73
N LEU A 98 6.55 2.08 -1.51
CA LEU A 98 6.01 0.72 -1.66
C LEU A 98 7.02 -0.23 -2.33
N SER A 99 7.65 0.23 -3.41
CA SER A 99 8.71 -0.51 -4.12
C SER A 99 9.90 -0.81 -3.19
N ALA A 100 10.33 0.14 -2.36
CA ALA A 100 11.40 -0.09 -1.38
C ALA A 100 11.06 -1.18 -0.36
N ILE A 101 9.80 -1.31 0.06
CA ILE A 101 9.35 -2.44 0.90
C ILE A 101 9.41 -3.74 0.11
N SER A 102 8.93 -3.74 -1.14
CA SER A 102 8.93 -4.91 -2.02
C SER A 102 10.34 -5.49 -2.24
N GLU A 103 11.34 -4.62 -2.41
CA GLU A 103 12.76 -4.99 -2.54
C GLU A 103 13.32 -5.61 -1.25
N GLN A 104 12.91 -5.12 -0.08
CA GLN A 104 13.37 -5.63 1.21
C GLN A 104 12.71 -6.97 1.59
N LEU A 105 11.56 -7.31 1.00
CA LEU A 105 10.94 -8.63 1.15
C LEU A 105 11.75 -9.68 0.37
N ASN A 106 12.80 -10.26 0.98
CA ASN A 106 13.71 -11.26 0.39
C ASN A 106 13.31 -12.72 0.64
#